data_AF-A0A9D4KI59-F1
#
_entry.id   AF-A0A9D4KI59-F1
#
_cell.length_a   1.000
_cell.length_b   1.000
_cell.length_c   1.000
_cell.angle_alpha   90.00
_cell.angle_beta   90.00
_cell.angle_gamma   90.00
#
_symmetry.space_group_name_H-M   'P 1'
#
loop_
_entity.id
_entity.type
_entity.pdbx_description
1 polymer ?
#
loop_
_entity_poly.entity_id
_entity_poly.type
_entity_poly.pdbx_seq_one_letter_code
_entity_poly.pdbx_strand_id
1 'polypeptide(L)'
;MADATLIFDGQTINLDVGSTDRQTRVAEVRVGKRRIISPNSVVQLKCTMPSYDVDYIVESLSNSKLLIPRVVRSAGSDPVLCPVNPTDCFRLLKINTLIARAFPVVEFPPGES
;
A
#
# COMPACT_ATOMS: atom_id res chain seq x y z
N MET A 1 12.15 -11.49 -16.63
CA MET A 1 11.15 -10.61 -15.99
C MET A 1 11.15 -10.96 -14.52
N ALA A 2 11.19 -9.96 -13.62
CA ALA A 2 11.34 -10.22 -12.19
C ALA A 2 9.94 -10.41 -11.59
N ASP A 3 9.58 -11.65 -11.27
CA ASP A 3 8.49 -11.93 -10.35
C ASP A 3 8.84 -11.28 -9.01
N ALA A 4 8.02 -10.33 -8.58
CA ALA A 4 8.19 -9.70 -7.29
C ALA A 4 7.62 -10.65 -6.23
N THR A 5 8.43 -11.59 -5.78
CA THR A 5 8.07 -12.52 -4.72
C THR A 5 8.12 -11.81 -3.37
N LEU A 6 7.00 -11.79 -2.66
CA LEU A 6 6.90 -11.25 -1.31
C LEU A 6 6.82 -12.38 -0.28
N ILE A 7 7.75 -12.41 0.67
CA ILE A 7 7.67 -13.33 1.81
C ILE A 7 7.08 -12.58 3.00
N PHE A 8 5.97 -13.08 3.55
CA PHE A 8 5.29 -12.54 4.73
C PHE A 8 4.82 -13.69 5.62
N ASP A 9 5.23 -13.69 6.89
CA ASP A 9 4.86 -14.72 7.88
C ASP A 9 5.14 -16.17 7.42
N GLY A 10 6.26 -16.39 6.72
CA GLY A 10 6.61 -17.70 6.15
C GLY A 10 5.80 -18.10 4.92
N GLN A 11 4.86 -17.26 4.49
CA GLN A 11 4.10 -17.45 3.24
C GLN A 11 4.76 -16.68 2.09
N THR A 12 4.76 -17.30 0.92
CA THR A 12 5.25 -16.70 -0.32
C THR A 12 4.05 -16.19 -1.12
N ILE A 13 3.95 -14.87 -1.25
CA ILE A 13 2.94 -14.17 -2.02
C ILE A 13 3.57 -13.73 -3.35
N ASN A 14 3.07 -14.27 -4.47
CA ASN A 14 3.51 -13.86 -5.80
C ASN A 14 2.76 -12.60 -6.20
N LEU A 15 3.46 -11.48 -6.34
CA LEU A 15 2.89 -10.24 -6.84
C LEU A 15 2.95 -10.27 -8.37
N ASP A 16 1.79 -10.45 -9.02
CA ASP A 16 1.70 -10.38 -10.48
C ASP A 16 1.79 -8.92 -10.94
N VAL A 17 2.92 -8.55 -11.53
CA VAL A 17 3.18 -7.21 -12.07
C VAL A 17 2.97 -7.17 -13.59
N GLY A 18 2.46 -8.22 -14.23
CA GLY A 18 2.63 -8.37 -15.68
C GLY A 18 1.64 -9.22 -16.47
N SER A 19 0.41 -9.46 -16.00
CA SER A 19 -0.60 -10.13 -16.83
C SER A 19 -1.39 -9.13 -17.70
N THR A 20 -1.19 -9.20 -19.01
CA THR A 20 -1.89 -8.40 -20.03
C THR A 20 -3.37 -8.72 -20.18
N ASP A 21 -3.91 -9.74 -19.50
CA ASP A 21 -5.30 -10.19 -19.68
C ASP A 21 -6.08 -10.43 -18.36
N ARG A 22 -5.42 -10.30 -17.21
CA ARG A 22 -6.09 -10.19 -15.90
C ARG A 22 -5.52 -8.98 -15.20
N GLN A 23 -6.26 -7.88 -15.31
CA GLN A 23 -5.87 -6.58 -14.80
C GLN A 23 -5.84 -6.61 -13.26
N THR A 24 -4.76 -7.12 -12.69
CA THR A 24 -4.36 -6.87 -11.30
C THR A 24 -4.00 -5.38 -11.22
N ARG A 25 -5.04 -4.52 -11.25
CA ARG A 25 -4.89 -3.07 -11.33
C ARG A 25 -4.37 -2.61 -9.99
N VAL A 26 -3.05 -2.50 -9.86
CA VAL A 26 -2.42 -1.82 -8.72
C VAL A 26 -3.11 -0.48 -8.50
N ALA A 27 -3.71 -0.31 -7.33
CA ALA A 27 -4.47 0.89 -7.02
C ALA A 27 -3.57 1.93 -6.38
N GLU A 28 -3.76 3.18 -6.78
CA GLU A 28 -3.08 4.31 -6.15
C GLU A 28 -3.74 4.67 -4.83
N VAL A 29 -2.96 4.64 -3.75
CA VAL A 29 -3.42 5.06 -2.42
C VAL A 29 -3.04 6.52 -2.23
N ARG A 30 -4.05 7.37 -2.09
CA ARG A 30 -3.91 8.82 -2.01
C ARG A 30 -4.37 9.37 -0.66
N VAL A 31 -3.81 10.49 -0.26
CA VAL A 31 -4.14 11.16 0.99
C VAL A 31 -5.58 11.70 0.95
N GLY A 32 -6.48 11.19 1.79
CA GLY A 32 -7.89 11.61 1.79
C GLY A 32 -8.14 12.99 2.40
N LYS A 33 -7.28 13.42 3.34
CA LYS A 33 -7.35 14.74 3.97
C LYS A 33 -5.95 15.29 4.22
N ARG A 34 -5.77 16.61 4.00
CA ARG A 34 -4.52 17.32 4.31
C ARG A 34 -4.10 17.06 5.77
N ARG A 35 -2.84 16.69 5.98
CA ARG A 35 -2.27 16.45 7.31
C ARG A 35 -0.83 16.96 7.41
N ILE A 36 -0.48 17.44 8.60
CA ILE A 36 0.89 17.75 9.00
C ILE A 36 1.34 16.60 9.90
N ILE A 37 2.53 16.07 9.63
CA ILE A 37 3.21 15.09 10.47
C ILE A 37 4.36 15.82 11.16
N SER A 38 4.32 15.87 12.48
CA SER A 38 5.37 16.48 13.30
C SER A 38 6.69 15.72 13.14
N PRO A 39 7.83 16.37 13.44
CA PRO A 39 9.10 15.67 13.58
C PRO A 39 9.02 14.45 14.50
N ASN A 40 9.77 13.40 14.20
CA ASN A 40 9.96 12.21 15.05
C ASN A 40 8.65 11.64 15.61
N SER A 41 7.60 11.60 14.77
CA SER A 41 6.25 11.24 15.20
C SER A 41 5.56 10.33 14.19
N VAL A 42 4.45 9.72 14.63
CA VAL A 42 3.56 8.90 13.81
C VAL A 42 2.16 9.49 13.83
N VAL A 43 1.43 9.40 12.71
CA VAL A 43 0.03 9.80 12.65
C VAL A 43 -0.79 8.76 11.91
N GLN A 44 -2.03 8.55 12.35
CA GLN A 44 -3.00 7.76 11.59
C GLN A 44 -3.57 8.61 10.46
N LEU A 45 -3.50 8.10 9.25
CA LEU A 45 -3.89 8.78 8.03
C LEU A 45 -4.96 7.96 7.29
N LYS A 46 -6.16 8.51 7.18
CA LYS A 46 -7.19 7.97 6.28
C LYS A 46 -6.83 8.33 4.84
N CYS A 47 -6.70 7.31 4.00
CA CYS A 47 -6.40 7.42 2.59
C CYS A 47 -7.62 7.04 1.75
N THR A 48 -7.54 7.31 0.46
CA THR A 48 -8.55 6.94 -0.54
C THR A 48 -7.89 6.12 -1.64
N MET A 49 -8.65 5.17 -2.20
CA MET A 49 -8.28 4.39 -3.37
C MET A 49 -9.56 3.84 -4.01
N PRO A 50 -9.53 3.38 -5.28
CA PRO A 50 -10.59 2.52 -5.81
C PRO A 50 -10.81 1.30 -4.91
N SER A 51 -12.07 0.93 -4.66
CA SER A 51 -12.39 -0.24 -3.84
C SER A 51 -11.91 -1.52 -4.52
N TYR A 52 -11.42 -2.46 -3.70
CA TYR A 52 -11.24 -3.85 -4.11
C TYR A 52 -12.29 -4.73 -3.44
N ASP A 53 -12.74 -5.75 -4.16
CA ASP A 53 -13.66 -6.78 -3.64
C ASP A 53 -12.91 -7.99 -3.04
N VAL A 54 -11.58 -7.88 -2.91
CA VAL A 54 -10.69 -8.86 -2.30
C VAL A 54 -9.79 -8.17 -1.28
N ASP A 55 -9.20 -8.97 -0.37
CA ASP A 55 -8.17 -8.48 0.54
C ASP A 55 -6.99 -7.91 -0.24
N TYR A 56 -6.28 -6.96 0.34
CA TYR A 56 -5.21 -6.25 -0.36
C TYR A 56 -4.09 -5.82 0.58
N ILE A 57 -2.90 -5.69 0.00
CA ILE A 57 -1.69 -5.23 0.67
C ILE A 57 -1.42 -3.81 0.21
N VAL A 58 -1.11 -2.91 1.14
CA VAL A 58 -0.63 -1.56 0.83
C VAL A 58 0.86 -1.47 1.09
N GLU A 59 1.60 -1.03 0.08
CA GLU A 59 3.05 -0.85 0.09
C GLU A 59 3.43 0.62 -0.06
N SER A 60 4.48 1.02 0.66
CA SER A 60 5.04 2.36 0.55
C SER A 60 5.71 2.62 -0.80
N LEU A 61 5.77 3.89 -1.21
CA LEU A 61 6.59 4.29 -2.35
C LEU A 61 8.07 4.26 -1.97
N SER A 62 8.93 3.76 -2.86
CA SER A 62 10.38 3.61 -2.63
C SER A 62 11.13 4.92 -2.34
N ASN A 63 10.57 6.06 -2.72
CA ASN A 63 11.17 7.40 -2.57
C ASN A 63 10.46 8.28 -1.53
N SER A 64 9.68 7.68 -0.61
CA SER A 64 9.00 8.42 0.45
C SER A 64 9.97 8.92 1.51
N LYS A 65 9.84 10.19 1.91
CA LYS A 65 10.54 10.75 3.10
C LYS A 65 9.92 10.31 4.43
N LEU A 66 8.79 9.60 4.36
CA LEU A 66 8.08 9.02 5.50
C LEU A 66 8.25 7.50 5.44
N LEU A 67 8.43 6.88 6.59
CA LEU A 67 8.39 5.42 6.69
C LEU A 67 6.92 5.02 6.81
N ILE A 68 6.45 4.18 5.89
CA ILE A 68 5.06 3.74 5.86
C ILE A 68 5.07 2.22 5.95
N PRO A 69 4.63 1.63 7.07
CA PRO A 69 4.57 0.18 7.21
C PRO A 69 3.66 -0.43 6.15
N ARG A 70 4.06 -1.61 5.66
CA ARG A 70 3.17 -2.47 4.89
C ARG A 70 1.97 -2.85 5.75
N VAL A 71 0.79 -2.83 5.17
CA VAL A 71 -0.44 -3.26 5.85
C VAL A 71 -1.29 -4.15 4.97
N VAL A 72 -1.92 -5.15 5.57
CA VAL A 72 -2.99 -5.93 4.93
C VAL A 72 -4.33 -5.33 5.33
N ARG A 73 -5.27 -5.27 4.39
CA ARG A 73 -6.61 -4.71 4.57
C ARG A 73 -7.63 -5.64 3.94
N SER A 74 -8.79 -5.70 4.58
CA SER A 74 -9.89 -6.53 4.11
C SER A 74 -10.57 -5.92 2.89
N ALA A 75 -11.18 -6.78 2.07
CA ALA A 75 -12.06 -6.38 0.96
C ALA A 75 -13.05 -5.27 1.35
N GLY A 76 -13.28 -4.32 0.45
CA GLY A 76 -14.23 -3.21 0.61
C GLY A 76 -13.86 -2.14 1.64
N SER A 77 -12.74 -2.28 2.35
CA SER A 77 -12.30 -1.30 3.36
C SER A 77 -11.43 -0.21 2.74
N ASP A 78 -11.56 1.03 3.23
CA ASP A 78 -10.65 2.13 2.88
C ASP A 78 -9.28 1.96 3.58
N PRO A 79 -8.18 2.31 2.90
CA PRO A 79 -6.85 2.21 3.48
C PRO A 79 -6.63 3.24 4.60
N VAL A 80 -6.27 2.75 5.77
CA VAL A 80 -5.74 3.55 6.87
C VAL A 80 -4.25 3.28 7.02
N LEU A 81 -3.41 4.30 6.92
CA LEU A 81 -1.94 4.17 7.01
C LEU A 81 -1.41 4.88 8.26
N CYS A 82 -0.26 4.41 8.76
CA CYS A 82 0.44 5.02 9.89
C CYS A 82 1.84 5.51 9.48
N PRO A 83 1.95 6.58 8.66
CA PRO A 83 3.24 7.15 8.31
C PRO A 83 3.98 7.65 9.55
N VAL A 84 5.25 7.26 9.63
CA VAL A 84 6.23 7.76 10.60
C VAL A 84 7.10 8.80 9.90
N ASN A 85 7.27 9.96 10.53
CA ASN A 85 8.23 10.97 10.11
C ASN A 85 9.50 10.82 10.97
N PRO A 86 10.57 10.18 10.45
CA PRO A 86 11.80 9.99 11.21
C PRO A 86 12.72 11.22 11.17
N THR A 87 12.26 12.36 10.64
CA THR A 87 13.09 13.55 10.44
C THR A 87 12.78 14.63 11.45
N ASP A 88 13.73 15.54 11.68
CA ASP A 88 13.56 16.69 12.58
C ASP A 88 12.70 17.83 11.97
N CYS A 89 12.16 17.62 10.78
CA CYS A 89 11.38 18.61 10.05
C CYS A 89 9.91 18.21 9.97
N PHE A 90 9.01 19.18 10.04
CA PHE A 90 7.60 18.94 9.71
C PHE A 90 7.44 18.43 8.28
N ARG A 91 6.46 17.56 8.07
CA ARG A 91 6.07 17.06 6.75
C ARG A 91 4.61 17.37 6.48
N LEU A 92 4.35 18.06 5.38
CA LEU A 92 2.99 18.34 4.93
C LEU A 92 2.58 17.32 3.87
N LEU A 93 1.52 16.57 4.16
CA LEU A 93 0.80 15.75 3.20
C LEU A 93 -0.41 16.53 2.69
N LYS A 94 -0.40 16.88 1.41
CA LYS A 94 -1.55 17.54 0.76
C LYS A 94 -2.62 16.50 0.43
N ILE A 95 -3.87 16.92 0.36
CA ILE A 95 -4.96 16.08 -0.17
C ILE A 95 -4.61 15.57 -1.57
N ASN A 96 -5.05 14.35 -1.90
CA ASN A 96 -4.80 13.65 -3.16
C ASN A 96 -3.32 13.35 -3.47
N THR A 97 -2.39 13.60 -2.55
CA THR A 97 -0.99 13.19 -2.72
C THR A 97 -0.92 11.67 -2.78
N LEU A 98 -0.23 11.12 -3.80
CA LEU A 98 0.07 9.69 -3.87
C LEU A 98 1.05 9.35 -2.74
N ILE A 99 0.71 8.36 -1.92
CA ILE A 99 1.51 8.01 -0.74
C ILE A 99 1.88 6.52 -0.67
N ALA A 100 1.11 5.67 -1.33
CA ALA A 100 1.34 4.23 -1.38
C ALA A 100 0.66 3.60 -2.60
N ARG A 101 0.88 2.31 -2.80
CA ARG A 101 0.20 1.49 -3.80
C ARG A 101 -0.47 0.30 -3.12
N ALA A 102 -1.68 -0.04 -3.55
CA ALA A 102 -2.41 -1.21 -3.08
C ALA A 102 -2.36 -2.32 -4.15
N PHE A 103 -2.17 -3.55 -3.68
CA PHE A 103 -2.06 -4.76 -4.48
C PHE A 103 -3.10 -5.76 -3.97
N PRO A 104 -4.02 -6.24 -4.81
CA PRO A 104 -4.97 -7.25 -4.39
C PRO A 104 -4.22 -8.55 -4.03
N VAL A 105 -4.64 -9.20 -2.95
CA VAL A 105 -4.21 -10.54 -2.60
C VAL A 105 -5.08 -11.49 -3.42
N VAL A 106 -4.49 -12.09 -4.44
CA VAL A 106 -5.14 -13.14 -5.22
C VAL A 106 -4.56 -14.46 -4.73
N GLU A 107 -5.39 -15.27 -4.06
CA GLU A 107 -5.01 -16.65 -3.75
C GLU A 107 -4.90 -17.41 -5.08
N PHE A 108 -3.70 -17.88 -5.40
CA PHE A 108 -3.56 -18.89 -6.45
C PHE A 108 -4.07 -20.21 -5.88
N PRO A 109 -5.04 -20.88 -6.52
CA PRO A 109 -5.39 -22.24 -6.11
C PRO A 109 -4.13 -23.12 -6.17
N PRO A 110 -3.92 -24.02 -5.20
CA PRO A 110 -2.81 -24.96 -5.26
C PRO A 110 -3.02 -25.92 -6.42
N GLY A 111 -2.38 -25.65 -7.56
CA GLY A 111 -2.35 -26.54 -8.70
C GLY A 111 -2.55 -25.81 -10.03
N GLU A 112 -1.45 -25.39 -10.64
CA GLU A 112 -1.20 -25.48 -12.08
C GLU A 112 0.31 -25.26 -12.27
N SER A 113 1.02 -26.38 -12.19
CA SER A 113 2.43 -26.56 -12.55
C SER A 113 2.52 -27.44 -13.79
#